data_AF-D3S6C4-F1
#
_entry.id   AF-D3S6C4-F1
#
_cell.length_a   1.000
_cell.length_b   1.000
_cell.length_c   1.000
_cell.angle_alpha   90.00
_cell.angle_beta   90.00
_cell.angle_gamma   90.00
#
_symmetry.space_group_name_H-M   'P 1'
#
loop_
_entity.id
_entity.type
_entity.pdbx_description
1 polymer ?
#
loop_
_entity_poly.entity_id
_entity_poly.type
_entity_poly.pdbx_seq_one_letter_code
_entity_poly.pdbx_strand_id
1 'polypeptide(L)'
;MVGEIPVLLIMKKPIVVSGDVSVYDVAKLMVEQDVPCVLVVCERPNHESIGVATDKDIIKRVLIKKLSPDKVKVEDISSGKLVTIPPNTTIDEALKIMNKYKTNELFIVDEGKIIGVITQEDLIKIAPEIISTLKELVNYLLQIIDEVTSEESSDKSKETRKIDQSKGDKKDSKPNVKKKKIMLIK
;
A
#
# COMPACT_ATOMS: atom_id res chain seq x y z
N MET A 1 7.57 -9.30 2.87
CA MET A 1 7.97 -8.40 1.76
C MET A 1 7.43 -6.98 1.95
N VAL A 2 6.15 -6.78 2.26
CA VAL A 2 5.61 -5.41 2.51
C VAL A 2 6.25 -4.73 3.72
N GLY A 3 6.55 -5.48 4.79
CA GLY A 3 7.12 -4.95 6.03
C GLY A 3 8.46 -4.22 5.91
N GLU A 4 9.27 -4.54 4.89
CA GLU A 4 10.59 -3.94 4.64
C GLU A 4 10.52 -2.63 3.83
N ILE A 5 9.34 -2.25 3.35
CA ILE A 5 9.15 -1.02 2.57
C ILE A 5 9.39 0.18 3.49
N PRO A 6 10.23 1.16 3.10
CA PRO A 6 10.39 2.41 3.83
C PRO A 6 9.10 3.23 3.84
N VAL A 7 8.77 3.82 5.00
CA VAL A 7 7.57 4.66 5.15
C VAL A 7 7.59 5.89 4.24
N LEU A 8 8.78 6.37 3.82
CA LEU A 8 8.91 7.48 2.87
C LEU A 8 8.14 7.25 1.56
N LEU A 9 7.99 6.00 1.11
CA LEU A 9 7.33 5.68 -0.17
C LEU A 9 5.80 5.76 -0.11
N ILE A 10 5.24 5.83 1.10
CA ILE A 10 3.80 5.66 1.36
C ILE A 10 3.24 6.77 2.27
N MET A 11 4.11 7.60 2.83
CA MET A 11 3.70 8.70 3.70
C MET A 11 2.87 9.73 2.95
N LYS A 12 2.01 10.41 3.70
CA LYS A 12 1.21 11.54 3.20
C LYS A 12 1.81 12.85 3.70
N LYS A 13 1.48 13.95 3.02
CA LYS A 13 1.81 15.28 3.53
C LYS A 13 0.97 15.56 4.79
N PRO A 14 1.56 16.10 5.85
CA PRO A 14 0.80 16.44 7.04
C PRO A 14 -0.14 17.61 6.74
N ILE A 15 -1.35 17.55 7.27
CA ILE A 15 -2.24 18.71 7.31
C ILE A 15 -1.80 19.60 8.47
N VAL A 16 -1.53 20.86 8.19
CA VAL A 16 -1.04 21.85 9.16
C VAL A 16 -2.10 22.92 9.35
N VAL A 17 -2.42 23.25 10.59
CA VAL A 17 -3.37 24.31 10.96
C VAL A 17 -2.75 25.26 11.98
N SER A 18 -3.22 26.50 11.99
CA SER A 18 -2.88 27.44 13.06
C SER A 18 -3.57 27.07 14.37
N GLY A 19 -2.89 27.32 15.49
CA GLY A 19 -3.35 26.99 16.84
C GLY A 19 -4.64 27.70 17.26
N ASP A 20 -4.91 28.88 16.69
CA ASP A 20 -6.06 29.71 17.01
C ASP A 20 -7.36 29.28 16.31
N VAL A 21 -7.29 28.33 15.37
CA VAL A 21 -8.45 27.76 14.67
C VAL A 21 -9.35 27.02 15.66
N SER A 22 -10.67 27.10 15.47
CA SER A 22 -11.64 26.40 16.32
C SER A 22 -11.51 24.88 16.19
N VAL A 23 -11.85 24.15 17.26
CA VAL A 23 -11.92 22.69 17.21
C VAL A 23 -13.00 22.23 16.22
N TYR A 24 -14.08 22.98 16.06
CA TYR A 24 -15.11 22.69 15.06
C TYR A 24 -14.55 22.68 13.63
N ASP A 25 -13.82 23.74 13.24
CA ASP A 25 -13.26 23.85 11.90
C ASP A 25 -12.19 22.78 11.65
N VAL A 26 -11.39 22.47 12.66
CA VAL A 26 -10.42 21.36 12.58
C VAL A 26 -11.13 20.01 12.42
N ALA A 27 -12.20 19.75 13.18
CA ALA A 27 -12.97 18.52 13.05
C ALA A 27 -13.59 18.40 11.66
N LYS A 28 -14.12 19.50 11.12
CA LYS A 28 -14.66 19.57 9.77
C LYS A 28 -13.58 19.29 8.73
N LEU A 29 -12.41 19.91 8.86
CA LEU A 29 -11.25 19.67 7.99
C LEU A 29 -10.81 18.20 8.02
N MET A 30 -10.76 17.58 9.21
CA MET A 30 -10.42 16.16 9.35
C MET A 30 -11.38 15.26 8.57
N VAL A 31 -12.68 15.55 8.62
CA VAL A 31 -13.70 14.79 7.88
C VAL A 31 -13.59 15.05 6.37
N GLU A 32 -13.47 16.30 5.95
CA GLU A 32 -13.41 16.68 4.53
C GLU A 32 -12.17 16.14 3.83
N GLN A 33 -11.04 16.05 4.54
CA GLN A 33 -9.78 15.57 4.01
C GLN A 33 -9.51 14.08 4.32
N ASP A 34 -10.43 13.41 5.02
CA ASP A 34 -10.28 12.02 5.48
C ASP A 34 -8.94 11.78 6.20
N VAL A 35 -8.64 12.62 7.19
CA VAL A 35 -7.41 12.50 8.00
C VAL A 35 -7.73 12.37 9.50
N PRO A 36 -7.03 11.49 10.24
CA PRO A 36 -7.30 11.26 11.66
C PRO A 36 -6.60 12.26 12.59
N CYS A 37 -5.65 13.05 12.07
CA CYS A 37 -4.87 14.00 12.85
C CYS A 37 -4.41 15.20 12.02
N VAL A 38 -4.10 16.31 12.71
CA VAL A 38 -3.50 17.51 12.13
C VAL A 38 -2.30 17.96 12.96
N LEU A 39 -1.30 18.53 12.30
CA LEU A 39 -0.26 19.31 12.95
C LEU A 39 -0.80 20.69 13.31
N VAL A 40 -0.52 21.12 14.52
CA VAL A 40 -0.97 22.40 15.05
C VAL A 40 0.26 23.27 15.28
N VAL A 41 0.31 24.41 14.61
CA VAL A 41 1.35 25.42 14.83
C VAL A 41 0.82 26.43 15.83
N CYS A 42 1.38 26.43 17.04
CA CYS A 42 1.03 27.42 18.05
C CYS A 42 2.08 28.53 18.06
N GLU A 43 1.67 29.72 17.64
CA GLU A 43 2.51 30.91 17.67
C GLU A 43 2.40 31.59 19.05
N ARG A 44 3.54 31.80 19.70
CA ARG A 44 3.67 32.60 20.91
C ARG A 44 4.71 33.69 20.69
N PRO A 45 4.67 34.81 21.44
CA PRO A 45 5.71 35.82 21.37
C PRO A 45 7.09 35.17 21.55
N ASN A 46 7.94 35.28 20.52
CA ASN A 46 9.30 34.74 20.44
C ASN A 46 9.45 33.21 20.45
N HIS A 47 8.37 32.44 20.31
CA HIS A 47 8.45 30.98 20.26
C HIS A 47 7.33 30.38 19.43
N GLU A 48 7.69 29.54 18.47
CA GLU A 48 6.77 28.70 17.73
C GLU A 48 6.86 27.27 18.27
N SER A 49 5.73 26.64 18.56
CA SER A 49 5.71 25.24 18.96
C SER A 49 4.78 24.44 18.07
N ILE A 50 5.21 23.24 17.69
CA ILE A 50 4.40 22.32 16.89
C ILE A 50 3.80 21.28 17.83
N GLY A 51 2.48 21.10 17.73
CA GLY A 51 1.73 20.05 18.38
C GLY A 51 0.98 19.18 17.38
N VAL A 52 0.28 18.18 17.89
CA VAL A 52 -0.65 17.34 17.14
C VAL A 52 -2.02 17.36 17.82
N ALA A 53 -3.08 17.39 17.03
CA ALA A 53 -4.45 17.16 17.50
C ALA A 53 -5.07 15.99 16.74
N THR A 54 -5.73 15.10 17.47
CA THR A 54 -6.38 13.88 16.95
C THR A 54 -7.88 13.88 17.26
N ASP A 55 -8.63 13.03 16.58
CA ASP A 55 -10.02 12.69 16.93
C ASP A 55 -10.20 12.36 18.42
N LYS A 56 -9.27 11.60 19.01
CA LYS A 56 -9.24 11.24 20.44
C LYS A 56 -9.09 12.47 21.34
N ASP A 57 -8.34 13.49 20.92
CA ASP A 57 -8.21 14.73 21.68
C ASP A 57 -9.52 15.53 21.66
N ILE A 58 -10.20 15.59 20.51
CA ILE A 58 -11.52 16.25 20.39
C ILE A 58 -12.52 15.57 21.34
N ILE A 59 -12.59 14.23 21.31
CA ILE A 59 -13.47 13.47 22.20
C ILE A 59 -13.12 13.73 23.67
N LYS A 60 -11.85 13.55 24.05
CA LYS A 60 -11.43 13.59 25.46
C LYS A 60 -11.42 14.99 26.07
N ARG A 61 -11.04 16.00 25.29
CA ARG A 61 -10.79 17.35 25.80
C ARG A 61 -11.91 18.32 25.52
N VAL A 62 -12.77 18.05 24.53
CA VAL A 62 -13.93 18.90 24.20
C VAL A 62 -15.23 18.20 24.58
N LEU A 63 -15.53 17.05 23.97
CA LEU A 63 -16.84 16.41 24.11
C LEU A 63 -17.11 15.91 25.53
N ILE A 64 -16.17 15.17 26.13
CA ILE A 64 -16.29 14.66 27.52
C ILE A 64 -16.41 15.82 28.52
N LYS A 65 -15.73 16.95 28.24
CA LYS A 65 -15.77 18.14 29.09
C LYS A 65 -16.99 19.04 28.82
N LYS A 66 -17.85 18.68 27.86
CA LYS A 66 -19.02 19.46 27.42
C LYS A 66 -18.68 20.90 27.02
N LEU A 67 -17.51 21.09 26.41
CA LEU A 67 -17.10 22.38 25.87
C LEU A 67 -17.71 22.58 24.48
N SER A 68 -17.96 23.84 24.10
CA SER A 68 -18.43 24.20 22.76
C SER A 68 -17.26 24.14 21.76
N PRO A 69 -17.31 23.28 20.73
CA PRO A 69 -16.22 23.12 19.75
C PRO A 69 -15.89 24.42 18.99
N ASP A 70 -16.87 25.30 18.81
CA ASP A 70 -16.71 26.60 18.14
C ASP A 70 -15.92 27.62 18.98
N LYS A 71 -15.86 27.43 20.30
CA LYS A 71 -15.21 28.36 21.24
C LYS A 71 -13.86 27.87 21.73
N VAL A 72 -13.59 26.58 21.61
CA VAL A 72 -12.30 25.98 22.00
C VAL A 72 -11.36 26.07 20.81
N LYS A 73 -10.14 26.55 21.05
CA LYS A 73 -9.11 26.57 20.02
C LYS A 73 -8.40 25.23 19.95
N VAL A 74 -7.88 24.87 18.78
CA VAL A 74 -7.18 23.61 18.61
C VAL A 74 -5.87 23.57 19.42
N GLU A 75 -5.21 24.70 19.64
CA GLU A 75 -4.01 24.78 20.50
C GLU A 75 -4.29 24.30 21.93
N ASP A 76 -5.50 24.56 22.46
CA ASP A 76 -5.90 24.19 23.82
C ASP A 76 -6.04 22.66 23.99
N ILE A 77 -6.29 21.95 22.89
CA ILE A 77 -6.47 20.49 22.89
C ILE A 77 -5.29 19.74 22.27
N SER A 78 -4.38 20.45 21.62
CA SER A 78 -3.19 19.86 21.02
C SER A 78 -2.25 19.23 22.06
N SER A 79 -1.46 18.26 21.64
CA SER A 79 -0.39 17.64 22.42
C SER A 79 0.95 18.00 21.79
N GLY A 80 1.91 18.47 22.59
CA GLY A 80 3.29 18.69 22.14
C GLY A 80 4.11 17.40 21.97
N LYS A 81 3.54 16.23 22.24
CA LYS A 81 4.24 14.93 22.12
C LYS A 81 4.05 14.35 20.73
N LEU A 82 4.87 14.81 19.79
CA LEU A 82 5.01 14.21 18.47
C LEU A 82 5.89 12.95 18.59
N VAL A 83 5.39 11.81 18.10
CA VAL A 83 6.23 10.63 17.92
C VAL A 83 6.78 10.68 16.51
N THR A 84 8.10 10.82 16.40
CA THR A 84 8.78 11.05 15.12
C THR A 84 9.65 9.86 14.74
N ILE A 85 9.78 9.61 13.43
CA ILE A 85 10.63 8.58 12.84
C ILE A 85 11.41 9.15 11.63
N PRO A 86 12.59 8.59 11.30
CA PRO A 86 13.29 8.95 10.06
C PRO A 86 12.57 8.38 8.81
N PRO A 87 12.83 8.94 7.61
CA PRO A 87 12.16 8.52 6.38
C PRO A 87 12.44 7.06 5.99
N ASN A 88 13.60 6.52 6.35
CA ASN A 88 14.02 5.17 6.02
C ASN A 88 13.45 4.09 6.96
N THR A 89 12.68 4.48 7.99
CA THR A 89 12.01 3.51 8.88
C THR A 89 11.10 2.60 8.07
N THR A 90 11.16 1.29 8.31
CA THR A 90 10.32 0.33 7.58
C THR A 90 8.91 0.27 8.15
N ILE A 91 7.96 -0.28 7.40
CA ILE A 91 6.58 -0.49 7.88
C ILE A 91 6.55 -1.33 9.18
N ASP A 92 7.34 -2.40 9.25
CA ASP A 92 7.38 -3.26 10.44
C ASP A 92 7.93 -2.52 11.67
N GLU A 93 8.94 -1.67 11.48
CA GLU A 93 9.48 -0.81 12.52
C GLU A 93 8.44 0.24 12.96
N ALA A 94 7.77 0.88 12.01
CA ALA A 94 6.72 1.86 12.28
C ALA A 94 5.59 1.25 13.12
N LEU A 95 5.11 0.05 12.77
CA LEU A 95 4.07 -0.66 13.55
C LEU A 95 4.54 -0.98 14.98
N LYS A 96 5.79 -1.39 15.17
CA LYS A 96 6.38 -1.62 16.50
C LYS A 96 6.43 -0.34 17.32
N ILE A 97 6.81 0.78 16.69
CA ILE A 97 6.87 2.11 17.33
C ILE A 97 5.46 2.57 17.71
N MET A 98 4.49 2.50 16.80
CA MET A 98 3.07 2.81 17.08
C MET A 98 2.56 2.03 18.31
N ASN A 99 2.79 0.71 18.34
CA ASN A 99 2.39 -0.13 19.47
C ASN A 99 3.10 0.25 20.79
N LYS A 100 4.41 0.54 20.73
CA LYS A 100 5.19 0.94 21.90
C LYS A 100 4.72 2.27 22.50
N TYR A 101 4.45 3.27 21.67
CA TYR A 101 4.05 4.61 22.10
C TYR A 101 2.53 4.79 22.20
N LYS A 102 1.74 3.76 21.84
CA LYS A 102 0.27 3.77 21.84
C LYS A 102 -0.32 4.94 21.04
N THR A 103 0.31 5.23 19.90
CA THR A 103 -0.16 6.23 18.92
C THR A 103 -0.53 5.52 17.63
N ASN A 104 -1.47 6.10 16.87
CA ASN A 104 -1.89 5.60 15.57
C ASN A 104 -1.19 6.35 14.43
N GLU A 105 -0.33 7.31 14.74
CA GLU A 105 0.27 8.22 13.77
C GLU A 105 1.75 8.46 14.11
N LEU A 106 2.59 8.47 13.09
CA LEU A 106 4.01 8.80 13.21
C LEU A 106 4.35 9.93 12.24
N PHE A 107 5.11 10.89 12.73
CA PHE A 107 5.59 12.00 11.93
C PHE A 107 6.97 11.67 11.36
N ILE A 108 7.15 11.86 10.06
CA ILE A 108 8.42 11.62 9.40
C ILE A 108 9.23 12.90 9.45
N VAL A 109 10.41 12.83 10.05
CA VAL A 109 11.34 13.96 10.17
C VAL A 109 12.59 13.69 9.38
N ASP A 110 12.95 14.64 8.52
CA ASP A 110 14.20 14.65 7.77
C ASP A 110 14.85 16.02 7.86
N GLU A 111 16.17 16.05 8.10
CA GLU A 111 16.95 17.28 8.31
C GLU A 111 16.29 18.29 9.30
N GLY A 112 15.65 17.77 10.35
CA GLY A 112 14.98 18.59 11.37
C GLY A 112 13.62 19.16 10.96
N LYS A 113 13.08 18.78 9.80
CA LYS A 113 11.76 19.21 9.31
C LYS A 113 10.80 18.04 9.24
N ILE A 114 9.53 18.27 9.57
CA ILE A 114 8.47 17.28 9.35
C ILE A 114 8.12 17.29 7.87
N ILE A 115 8.40 16.18 7.19
CA ILE A 115 8.16 16.02 5.75
C ILE A 115 6.90 15.19 5.44
N GLY A 116 6.40 14.45 6.44
CA GLY A 116 5.31 13.51 6.23
C GLY A 116 4.64 13.06 7.52
N VAL A 117 3.51 12.39 7.35
CA VAL A 117 2.81 11.62 8.37
C VAL A 117 2.43 10.27 7.79
N ILE A 118 2.49 9.22 8.61
CA ILE A 118 1.96 7.90 8.29
C ILE A 118 1.06 7.44 9.43
N THR A 119 -0.12 6.94 9.09
CA THR A 119 -1.10 6.45 10.07
C THR A 119 -1.21 4.93 10.03
N GLN A 120 -1.71 4.32 11.11
CA GLN A 120 -1.99 2.89 11.16
C GLN A 120 -2.99 2.47 10.06
N GLU A 121 -3.94 3.36 9.72
CA GLU A 121 -4.89 3.12 8.63
C GLU A 121 -4.20 3.07 7.27
N ASP A 122 -3.25 3.99 7.01
CA ASP A 122 -2.44 3.95 5.78
C ASP A 122 -1.70 2.61 5.66
N LEU A 123 -1.09 2.13 6.76
CA LEU A 123 -0.36 0.87 6.78
C LEU A 123 -1.24 -0.36 6.46
N ILE A 124 -2.50 -0.32 6.87
CA ILE A 124 -3.48 -1.39 6.59
C ILE A 124 -3.91 -1.38 5.12
N LYS A 125 -4.05 -0.19 4.51
CA LYS A 125 -4.52 -0.03 3.11
C LYS A 125 -3.49 -0.48 2.06
N ILE A 126 -2.20 -0.47 2.40
CA ILE A 126 -1.11 -0.76 1.45
C ILE A 126 -1.15 -2.18 0.87
N ALA A 127 -1.31 -3.21 1.70
CA ALA A 127 -1.20 -4.58 1.20
C ALA A 127 -2.29 -4.92 0.16
N PRO A 128 -3.57 -4.61 0.38
CA PRO A 128 -4.60 -4.76 -0.64
C PRO A 128 -4.32 -3.99 -1.93
N GLU A 129 -3.86 -2.74 -1.85
CA GLU A 129 -3.57 -1.90 -3.02
C GLU A 129 -2.42 -2.46 -3.86
N ILE A 130 -1.32 -2.87 -3.23
CA ILE A 130 -0.19 -3.51 -3.91
C ILE A 130 -0.66 -4.80 -4.59
N ILE A 131 -1.42 -5.64 -3.88
CA ILE A 131 -1.93 -6.90 -4.42
C ILE A 131 -2.88 -6.65 -5.61
N SER A 132 -3.75 -5.64 -5.54
CA SER A 132 -4.65 -5.29 -6.65
C SER A 132 -3.86 -4.87 -7.89
N THR A 133 -2.88 -3.99 -7.70
CA THR A 133 -2.01 -3.52 -8.78
C THR A 133 -1.21 -4.67 -9.40
N LEU A 134 -0.67 -5.58 -8.57
CA LEU A 134 0.01 -6.78 -9.06
C LEU A 134 -0.91 -7.72 -9.83
N LYS A 135 -2.17 -7.88 -9.41
CA LYS A 135 -3.16 -8.69 -10.15
C LYS A 135 -3.44 -8.11 -11.53
N GLU A 136 -3.58 -6.79 -11.64
CA GLU A 136 -3.77 -6.12 -12.93
C GLU A 136 -2.58 -6.36 -13.87
N LEU A 137 -1.35 -6.23 -13.36
CA LEU A 137 -0.14 -6.51 -14.13
C LEU A 137 -0.05 -7.97 -14.58
N VAL A 138 -0.35 -8.92 -13.69
CA VAL A 138 -0.34 -10.35 -14.04
C VAL A 138 -1.39 -10.65 -15.11
N ASN A 139 -2.60 -10.09 -15.00
CA ASN A 139 -3.64 -10.27 -16.01
C ASN A 139 -3.24 -9.69 -17.37
N TYR A 140 -2.60 -8.53 -17.38
CA TYR A 140 -2.07 -7.91 -18.60
C TYR A 140 -0.99 -8.78 -19.25
N LEU A 141 -0.05 -9.31 -18.46
CA LEU A 141 0.98 -10.22 -18.97
C LEU A 141 0.40 -11.52 -19.53
N LEU A 142 -0.65 -12.08 -18.90
CA LEU A 142 -1.33 -13.26 -19.40
C LEU A 142 -2.02 -13.00 -20.75
N GLN A 143 -2.63 -11.82 -20.95
CA GLN A 143 -3.19 -11.43 -22.25
C GLN A 143 -2.12 -11.41 -23.36
N ILE A 144 -0.95 -10.82 -23.08
CA ILE A 144 0.16 -10.79 -24.05
C ILE A 144 0.64 -12.22 -24.38
N ILE A 145 0.78 -13.07 -23.36
CA ILE A 145 1.22 -14.45 -23.56
C ILE A 145 0.22 -15.24 -24.42
N ASP A 146 -1.08 -15.07 -24.19
CA ASP A 146 -2.14 -15.70 -24.99
C ASP A 146 -2.11 -15.22 -26.46
N GLU A 147 -1.89 -13.93 -26.69
CA GLU A 147 -1.72 -13.37 -28.04
C GLU A 147 -0.52 -14.01 -28.76
N VAL A 148 0.66 -14.03 -28.13
CA VAL A 148 1.89 -14.58 -28.73
C VAL A 148 1.80 -16.10 -28.95
N THR A 149 1.22 -16.86 -28.02
CA THR A 149 1.08 -18.32 -28.17
C THR A 149 0.05 -18.72 -29.22
N SER A 150 -0.93 -17.85 -29.52
CA SER A 150 -1.90 -18.09 -30.60
C SER A 150 -1.27 -17.98 -32.00
N GLU A 151 -0.26 -17.11 -32.19
CA GLU A 151 0.45 -16.94 -33.46
C GLU A 151 1.36 -18.14 -33.82
N GLU A 152 2.04 -18.76 -32.85
CA GLU A 152 2.92 -19.93 -33.09
C GLU A 152 2.17 -21.20 -33.56
N SER A 153 0.87 -21.30 -33.28
CA SER A 153 0.02 -22.42 -33.74
C SER A 153 -0.28 -22.36 -35.25
N SER A 154 -0.13 -21.18 -35.87
CA SER A 154 -0.42 -20.96 -37.29
C SER A 154 0.73 -21.33 -38.24
N ASP A 155 1.96 -21.48 -37.75
CA ASP A 155 3.13 -21.81 -38.59
C ASP A 155 3.49 -23.30 -38.59
N LYS A 156 3.17 -24.08 -37.54
CA LYS A 156 3.42 -25.54 -37.54
C LYS A 156 2.52 -26.34 -38.50
N SER A 157 1.39 -25.77 -38.93
CA SER A 157 0.46 -26.40 -39.89
C SER A 157 0.87 -26.23 -41.36
N LYS A 158 1.87 -25.39 -41.66
CA LYS A 158 2.42 -25.24 -43.03
C LYS A 158 3.58 -26.20 -43.32
N GLU A 159 4.35 -26.61 -42.30
CA GLU A 159 5.50 -27.52 -42.49
C GLU A 159 5.07 -28.98 -42.72
N THR A 160 3.95 -29.42 -42.14
CA THR A 160 3.51 -30.84 -42.22
C THR A 160 2.89 -31.23 -43.56
N ARG A 161 2.54 -30.28 -44.44
CA ARG A 161 1.97 -30.58 -45.78
C ARG A 161 3.02 -30.82 -46.87
N LYS A 162 4.32 -30.63 -46.60
CA LYS A 162 5.39 -30.86 -47.59
C LYS A 162 6.00 -32.27 -47.58
N ILE A 163 5.67 -33.12 -46.62
CA ILE A 163 6.33 -34.44 -46.47
C ILE A 163 5.53 -35.59 -47.14
N ASP A 164 4.24 -35.40 -47.45
CA ASP A 164 3.37 -36.51 -47.89
C ASP A 164 3.22 -36.69 -49.42
N GLN A 165 4.03 -35.98 -50.24
CA GLN A 165 4.00 -36.12 -51.71
C GLN A 165 5.20 -36.85 -52.33
N SER A 166 6.11 -37.42 -51.53
CA SER A 166 7.19 -38.26 -52.08
C SER A 166 7.35 -39.56 -51.31
N LYS A 167 6.54 -40.58 -51.65
CA LYS A 167 6.93 -42.00 -51.71
C LYS A 167 5.74 -42.87 -52.13
N GLY A 168 5.56 -42.98 -53.44
CA GLY A 168 4.94 -44.16 -54.05
C GLY A 168 5.99 -45.24 -54.31
N ASP A 169 5.55 -46.49 -54.18
CA ASP A 169 6.14 -47.75 -54.64
C ASP A 169 7.35 -48.36 -53.91
N LYS A 170 7.09 -49.40 -53.10
CA LYS A 170 7.37 -50.81 -53.48
C LYS A 170 7.00 -51.84 -52.38
N LYS A 171 6.13 -52.77 -52.79
CA LYS A 171 6.01 -54.23 -52.55
C LYS A 171 6.71 -54.96 -51.38
N ASP A 172 5.88 -55.86 -50.82
CA ASP A 172 6.10 -57.25 -50.40
C ASP A 172 6.68 -57.63 -49.01
N SER A 173 5.97 -58.62 -48.42
CA SER A 173 6.36 -59.65 -47.44
C SER A 173 6.06 -59.47 -45.92
N LYS A 174 5.25 -60.41 -45.40
CA LYS A 174 5.00 -60.78 -43.98
C LYS A 174 6.23 -61.50 -43.37
N PRO A 175 6.26 -61.99 -42.09
CA PRO A 175 5.43 -61.77 -40.87
C PRO A 175 6.26 -61.56 -39.56
N ASN A 176 5.55 -61.48 -38.42
CA ASN A 176 5.83 -62.16 -37.11
C ASN A 176 6.30 -61.35 -35.86
N VAL A 177 5.37 -61.23 -34.90
CA VAL A 177 5.45 -61.59 -33.46
C VAL A 177 6.58 -61.02 -32.56
N LYS A 178 6.21 -60.20 -31.56
CA LYS A 178 6.25 -60.55 -30.11
C LYS A 178 5.69 -59.42 -29.22
N LYS A 179 4.67 -59.79 -28.43
CA LYS A 179 4.20 -59.08 -27.23
C LYS A 179 5.35 -58.97 -26.22
N LYS A 180 5.49 -57.82 -25.54
CA LYS A 180 5.97 -57.78 -24.15
C LYS A 180 5.30 -56.65 -23.36
N LYS A 181 4.97 -57.03 -22.14
CA LYS A 181 4.07 -56.45 -21.15
C LYS A 181 4.95 -56.06 -19.97
N ILE A 182 4.93 -54.81 -19.51
CA ILE A 182 5.50 -54.36 -18.21
C ILE A 182 4.64 -53.17 -17.79
N MET A 183 3.60 -53.30 -16.96
CA MET A 183 3.50 -53.62 -15.53
C MET A 183 3.94 -52.47 -14.62
N LEU A 184 2.92 -51.88 -13.97
CA LEU A 184 2.98 -50.91 -12.88
C LEU A 184 3.82 -51.42 -11.70
N ILE A 185 4.47 -50.49 -11.00
CA ILE A 185 4.86 -50.66 -9.61
C ILE A 185 4.33 -49.46 -8.81
N LYS A 186 3.89 -49.83 -7.60
CA LYS A 186 3.10 -49.14 -6.58
C LYS A 186 3.64 -47.80 -6.11
#